data_AF-A0A961KAS7-F1
#
_entry.id   AF-A0A961KAS7-F1
#
_cell.length_a   1.000
_cell.length_b   1.000
_cell.length_c   1.000
_cell.angle_alpha   90.00
_cell.angle_beta   90.00
_cell.angle_gamma   90.00
#
_symmetry.space_group_name_H-M   'P 1'
#
loop_
_entity.id
_entity.type
_entity.pdbx_description
1 polymer ?
#
loop_
_entity_poly.entity_id
_entity_poly.type
_entity_poly.pdbx_seq_one_letter_code
_entity_poly.pdbx_strand_id
1 'polypeptide(L)'
;LGQIAAALAAPGARYVSGTPRVTAQGWISRAYARFWVRLPFVAQDVPGFGLFAVNAAGRARWGAFPALISDDTYVRIQFAPGERVRLPAAYDWPLVEGFGRLVRVRRRQDQGVAELTALEPALMANEGKDSPSRGWLIRRMVADPVAFAVYTAVKLAVRLGGRDQSGWVRGR
;
A
#
# COMPACT_ATOMS: atom_id res chain seq x y z
N LEU A 1 -15.32 -4.82 13.17
CA LEU A 1 -14.51 -4.80 14.41
C LEU A 1 -14.40 -6.16 15.08
N GLY A 2 -15.48 -6.94 15.25
CA GLY A 2 -15.39 -8.28 15.88
C GLY A 2 -14.40 -9.26 15.23
N GLN A 3 -14.30 -9.31 13.90
CA GLN A 3 -13.32 -10.14 13.19
C GLN A 3 -11.86 -9.75 13.50
N ILE A 4 -11.59 -8.44 13.69
CA ILE A 4 -10.27 -7.95 14.06
C ILE A 4 -9.92 -8.44 15.47
N ALA A 5 -10.83 -8.24 16.43
CA ALA A 5 -10.61 -8.68 17.81
C ALA A 5 -10.35 -10.19 17.90
N ALA A 6 -11.14 -11.00 17.20
CA ALA A 6 -10.96 -12.45 17.14
C ALA A 6 -9.61 -12.85 16.54
N ALA A 7 -9.19 -12.23 15.43
CA ALA A 7 -7.91 -12.54 14.79
C ALA A 7 -6.69 -12.12 15.64
N LEU A 8 -6.82 -11.05 16.43
CA LEU A 8 -5.76 -10.56 17.30
C LEU A 8 -5.62 -11.33 18.62
N ALA A 9 -6.64 -12.10 19.02
CA ALA A 9 -6.59 -12.96 20.20
C ALA A 9 -5.70 -14.21 20.01
N ALA A 10 -5.30 -14.54 18.77
CA ALA A 10 -4.39 -15.63 18.51
C ALA A 10 -2.98 -15.36 19.11
N PRO A 11 -2.28 -16.41 19.60
CA PRO A 11 -0.92 -16.27 20.08
C PRO A 11 0.07 -15.91 18.95
N GLY A 12 1.22 -15.36 19.34
CA GLY A 12 2.24 -14.86 18.42
C GLY A 12 1.92 -13.46 17.89
N ALA A 13 2.89 -12.81 17.25
CA ALA A 13 2.66 -11.48 16.68
C ALA A 13 1.71 -11.55 15.48
N ARG A 14 0.75 -10.63 15.42
CA ARG A 14 -0.22 -10.55 14.32
C ARG A 14 -0.39 -9.14 13.79
N TYR A 15 -0.47 -9.05 12.47
CA TYR A 15 -0.89 -7.87 11.73
C TYR A 15 -2.17 -8.18 10.97
N VAL A 16 -3.23 -7.43 11.20
CA VAL A 16 -4.55 -7.72 10.60
C VAL A 16 -5.11 -6.50 9.91
N SER A 17 -5.78 -6.71 8.78
CA SER A 17 -6.53 -5.66 8.08
C SER A 17 -7.80 -6.26 7.48
N GLY A 18 -8.83 -5.43 7.29
CA GLY A 18 -9.96 -5.81 6.46
C GLY A 18 -9.58 -5.92 4.98
N THR A 19 -10.54 -6.27 4.14
CA THR A 19 -10.35 -6.27 2.69
C THR A 19 -10.69 -4.87 2.12
N PRO A 20 -9.72 -4.10 1.59
CA PRO A 20 -10.01 -2.77 1.07
C PRO A 20 -10.90 -2.84 -0.18
N ARG A 21 -11.97 -2.04 -0.20
CA ARG A 21 -12.76 -1.71 -1.38
C ARG A 21 -12.35 -0.32 -1.86
N VAL A 22 -11.52 -0.27 -2.88
CA VAL A 22 -11.04 1.02 -3.42
C VAL A 22 -12.15 1.71 -4.19
N THR A 23 -12.55 2.90 -3.73
CA THR A 23 -13.60 3.71 -4.36
C THR A 23 -13.00 4.93 -5.05
N ALA A 24 -13.50 5.28 -6.24
CA ALA A 24 -13.09 6.47 -6.99
C ALA A 24 -14.27 7.05 -7.79
N GLN A 25 -14.33 8.37 -7.90
CA GLN A 25 -15.41 9.12 -8.54
C GLN A 25 -15.00 9.74 -9.88
N GLY A 26 -13.76 10.20 -10.03
CA GLY A 26 -13.26 10.76 -11.29
C GLY A 26 -12.88 9.66 -12.28
N TRP A 27 -13.03 9.91 -13.58
CA TRP A 27 -12.71 8.91 -14.61
C TRP A 27 -11.23 8.49 -14.58
N ILE A 28 -10.33 9.44 -14.30
CA ILE A 28 -8.89 9.20 -14.17
C ILE A 28 -8.62 8.29 -12.97
N SER A 29 -9.13 8.64 -11.78
CA SER A 29 -8.94 7.87 -10.56
C SER A 29 -9.59 6.49 -10.63
N ARG A 30 -10.76 6.36 -11.28
CA ARG A 30 -11.34 5.05 -11.61
C ARG A 30 -10.43 4.23 -12.50
N ALA A 31 -9.93 4.78 -13.59
CA ALA A 31 -9.04 4.06 -14.50
C ALA A 31 -7.75 3.63 -13.80
N TYR A 32 -7.15 4.52 -13.02
CA TYR A 32 -6.00 4.19 -12.18
C TYR A 32 -6.32 3.04 -11.20
N ALA A 33 -7.42 3.15 -10.46
CA ALA A 33 -7.86 2.15 -9.49
C ALA A 33 -8.03 0.77 -10.13
N ARG A 34 -8.69 0.67 -11.30
CA ARG A 34 -8.91 -0.60 -12.01
C ARG A 34 -7.64 -1.39 -12.27
N PHE A 35 -6.53 -0.70 -12.56
CA PHE A 35 -5.23 -1.35 -12.71
C PHE A 35 -4.53 -1.58 -11.36
N TRP A 36 -4.47 -0.54 -10.51
CA TRP A 36 -3.73 -0.56 -9.25
C TRP A 36 -4.19 -1.67 -8.30
N VAL A 37 -5.50 -1.91 -8.19
CA VAL A 37 -6.04 -2.97 -7.30
C VAL A 37 -5.70 -4.39 -7.75
N ARG A 38 -5.20 -4.57 -8.98
CA ARG A 38 -4.78 -5.87 -9.51
C ARG A 38 -3.33 -6.20 -9.17
N LEU A 39 -2.53 -5.22 -8.77
CA LEU A 39 -1.13 -5.45 -8.42
C LEU A 39 -1.04 -6.43 -7.24
N PRO A 40 -0.03 -7.32 -7.19
CA PRO A 40 0.12 -8.33 -6.14
C PRO A 40 0.02 -7.75 -4.73
N PHE A 41 0.65 -6.59 -4.49
CA PHE A 41 0.55 -5.86 -3.22
C PHE A 41 -0.89 -5.64 -2.74
N VAL A 42 -1.81 -5.26 -3.64
CA VAL A 42 -3.21 -5.00 -3.30
C VAL A 42 -4.07 -6.26 -3.42
N ALA A 43 -3.76 -7.14 -4.36
CA ALA A 43 -4.61 -8.29 -4.68
C ALA A 43 -4.33 -9.53 -3.81
N GLN A 44 -3.09 -9.75 -3.39
CA GLN A 44 -2.63 -11.01 -2.81
C GLN A 44 -2.17 -10.89 -1.35
N ASP A 45 -1.61 -9.75 -0.95
CA ASP A 45 -1.05 -9.57 0.41
C ASP A 45 -2.03 -8.82 1.35
N VAL A 46 -1.60 -8.39 2.53
CA VAL A 46 -2.32 -7.50 3.44
C VAL A 46 -1.69 -6.12 3.31
N PRO A 47 -2.25 -5.21 2.48
CA PRO A 47 -1.57 -3.97 2.14
C PRO A 47 -1.56 -2.97 3.29
N GLY A 48 -2.60 -2.98 4.14
CA GLY A 48 -2.59 -2.21 5.38
C GLY A 48 -2.93 -0.72 5.26
N PHE A 49 -3.06 -0.18 4.05
CA PHE A 49 -3.40 1.23 3.87
C PHE A 49 -4.80 1.54 4.40
N GLY A 50 -4.94 2.64 5.14
CA GLY A 50 -6.22 3.11 5.70
C GLY A 50 -6.69 2.38 6.96
N LEU A 51 -6.56 1.05 7.03
CA LEU A 51 -6.93 0.27 8.22
C LEU A 51 -5.96 -0.88 8.45
N PHE A 52 -5.38 -0.94 9.63
CA PHE A 52 -4.71 -2.13 10.16
C PHE A 52 -4.83 -2.16 11.68
N ALA A 53 -4.56 -3.32 12.27
CA ALA A 53 -4.44 -3.49 13.70
C ALA A 53 -3.39 -4.57 14.02
N VAL A 54 -2.81 -4.49 15.21
CA VAL A 54 -1.82 -5.45 15.70
C VAL A 54 -2.17 -5.86 17.13
N ASN A 55 -1.67 -7.02 17.57
CA ASN A 55 -1.83 -7.45 18.96
C ASN A 55 -0.64 -6.98 19.81
N ALA A 56 -0.71 -7.23 21.12
CA ALA A 56 0.32 -6.79 22.07
C ALA A 56 1.73 -7.31 21.71
N ALA A 57 1.84 -8.59 21.32
CA ALA A 57 3.10 -9.19 20.90
C ALA A 57 3.67 -8.52 19.63
N GLY A 58 2.80 -8.19 18.67
CA GLY A 58 3.18 -7.43 17.48
C GLY A 58 3.62 -6.01 17.82
N ARG A 59 2.83 -5.30 18.63
CA ARG A 59 3.13 -3.93 19.07
C ARG A 59 4.47 -3.83 19.81
N ALA A 60 4.86 -4.85 20.55
CA ALA A 60 6.14 -4.88 21.28
C ALA A 60 7.38 -4.91 20.36
N ARG A 61 7.22 -5.12 19.04
CA ARG A 61 8.34 -5.15 18.07
C ARG A 61 8.97 -3.80 17.79
N TRP A 62 8.32 -2.70 18.13
CA TRP A 62 8.88 -1.36 17.98
C TRP A 62 8.62 -0.49 19.20
N GLY A 63 9.52 0.47 19.44
CA GLY A 63 9.38 1.46 20.50
C GLY A 63 8.56 2.66 20.05
N ALA A 64 9.21 3.82 20.01
CA ALA A 64 8.67 5.02 19.39
C ALA A 64 8.73 4.89 17.86
N PHE A 65 7.80 5.57 17.17
CA PHE A 65 7.86 5.69 15.73
C PHE A 65 9.02 6.63 15.35
N PRO A 66 9.89 6.24 14.42
CA PRO A 66 10.81 7.19 13.79
C PRO A 66 10.02 8.24 13.00
N ALA A 67 10.62 9.41 12.76
CA ALA A 67 10.02 10.44 11.93
C ALA A 67 10.05 10.00 10.46
N LEU A 68 8.97 9.36 10.00
CA LEU A 68 8.88 8.71 8.69
C LEU A 68 7.71 9.22 7.86
N ILE A 69 7.81 9.04 6.56
CA ILE A 69 6.73 9.32 5.61
C ILE A 69 5.62 8.25 5.65
N SER A 70 5.99 6.97 5.77
CA SER A 70 5.10 5.80 5.63
C SER A 70 5.10 4.97 6.92
N ASP A 71 4.39 5.45 7.92
CA ASP A 71 4.17 4.78 9.20
C ASP A 71 3.44 3.43 9.05
N ASP A 72 2.47 3.36 8.14
CA ASP A 72 1.76 2.14 7.76
C ASP A 72 2.69 1.03 7.24
N THR A 73 3.61 1.40 6.35
CA THR A 73 4.62 0.48 5.81
C THR A 73 5.61 0.08 6.91
N TYR A 74 6.04 1.03 7.75
CA TYR A 74 6.92 0.74 8.89
C TYR A 74 6.33 -0.33 9.81
N VAL A 75 5.05 -0.20 10.20
CA VAL A 75 4.39 -1.24 11.00
C VAL A 75 4.32 -2.55 10.23
N ARG A 76 3.93 -2.52 8.96
CA ARG A 76 3.74 -3.74 8.17
C ARG A 76 5.02 -4.56 8.00
N ILE A 77 6.18 -3.92 7.82
CA ILE A 77 7.47 -4.61 7.65
C ILE A 77 8.01 -5.24 8.94
N GLN A 78 7.45 -4.90 10.10
CA GLN A 78 7.74 -5.59 11.36
C GLN A 78 7.17 -7.02 11.39
N PHE A 79 6.31 -7.39 10.45
CA PHE A 79 5.63 -8.68 10.40
C PHE A 79 6.03 -9.42 9.12
N ALA A 80 6.44 -10.67 9.26
CA ALA A 80 6.64 -11.58 8.13
C ALA A 80 5.30 -11.82 7.41
N PRO A 81 5.30 -12.19 6.11
CA PRO A 81 4.07 -12.43 5.36
C PRO A 81 3.08 -13.39 6.05
N GLY A 82 3.57 -14.46 6.70
CA GLY A 82 2.73 -15.42 7.43
C GLY A 82 2.11 -14.90 8.75
N GLU A 83 2.54 -13.74 9.23
CA GLU A 83 2.01 -13.08 10.41
C GLU A 83 0.91 -12.07 10.06
N ARG A 84 0.70 -11.83 8.76
CA ARG A 84 -0.31 -10.92 8.23
C ARG A 84 -1.59 -11.67 7.90
N VAL A 85 -2.73 -11.13 8.33
CA VAL A 85 -4.04 -11.72 8.11
C VAL A 85 -4.97 -10.71 7.43
N ARG A 86 -5.41 -11.06 6.22
CA ARG A 86 -6.51 -10.35 5.54
C ARG A 86 -7.83 -10.92 6.01
N LEU A 87 -8.68 -10.06 6.55
CA LEU A 87 -10.02 -10.42 7.01
C LEU A 87 -11.07 -10.23 5.90
N PRO A 88 -12.11 -11.08 5.81
CA PRO A 88 -13.16 -10.95 4.81
C PRO A 88 -13.96 -9.65 4.91
N ALA A 89 -14.13 -9.09 6.12
CA ALA A 89 -14.83 -7.83 6.31
C ALA A 89 -14.18 -6.71 5.49
N ALA A 90 -14.98 -6.07 4.64
CA ALA A 90 -14.52 -5.01 3.76
C ALA A 90 -14.67 -3.62 4.39
N TYR A 91 -13.84 -2.68 3.96
CA TYR A 91 -13.96 -1.26 4.26
C TYR A 91 -13.74 -0.45 2.98
N ASP A 92 -14.42 0.70 2.87
CA ASP A 92 -14.21 1.60 1.74
C ASP A 92 -12.93 2.40 1.94
N TRP A 93 -12.13 2.47 0.89
CA TRP A 93 -10.91 3.27 0.85
C TRP A 93 -10.99 4.22 -0.35
N PRO A 94 -11.27 5.52 -0.11
CA PRO A 94 -11.38 6.50 -1.17
C PRO A 94 -10.00 6.84 -1.75
N LEU A 95 -9.85 6.57 -3.05
CA LEU A 95 -8.66 6.97 -3.78
C LEU A 95 -8.68 8.49 -4.01
N VAL A 96 -7.50 9.10 -4.00
CA VAL A 96 -7.38 10.53 -4.30
C VAL A 96 -7.85 10.86 -5.73
N GLU A 97 -8.53 12.00 -5.87
CA GLU A 97 -9.15 12.40 -7.14
C GLU A 97 -8.23 13.31 -7.98
N GLY A 98 -8.04 12.90 -9.25
CA GLY A 98 -7.35 13.65 -10.28
C GLY A 98 -5.87 13.28 -10.46
N PHE A 99 -5.37 13.45 -11.69
CA PHE A 99 -4.03 13.02 -12.11
C PHE A 99 -2.90 13.62 -11.25
N GLY A 100 -2.88 14.94 -11.06
CA GLY A 100 -1.81 15.61 -10.31
C GLY A 100 -1.74 15.16 -8.85
N ARG A 101 -2.90 14.91 -8.21
CA ARG A 101 -2.94 14.39 -6.84
C ARG A 101 -2.49 12.93 -6.77
N LEU A 102 -2.86 12.09 -7.74
CA LEU A 102 -2.37 10.72 -7.85
C LEU A 102 -0.85 10.68 -7.96
N VAL A 103 -0.25 11.53 -8.82
CA VAL A 103 1.20 11.65 -8.95
C VAL A 103 1.85 12.07 -7.63
N ARG A 104 1.26 13.07 -6.93
CA ARG A 104 1.77 13.55 -5.64
C ARG A 104 1.78 12.45 -4.58
N VAL A 105 0.65 11.76 -4.39
CA VAL A 105 0.53 10.67 -3.40
C VAL A 105 1.45 9.51 -3.76
N ARG A 106 1.50 9.12 -5.04
CA ARG A 106 2.36 8.01 -5.48
C ARG A 106 3.84 8.31 -5.28
N ARG A 107 4.28 9.54 -5.56
CA ARG A 107 5.65 9.97 -5.30
C ARG A 107 5.98 9.92 -3.80
N ARG A 108 5.07 10.38 -2.93
CA ARG A 108 5.24 10.30 -1.48
C ARG A 108 5.38 8.85 -1.00
N GLN A 109 4.59 7.93 -1.58
CA GLN A 109 4.71 6.49 -1.29
C GLN A 109 6.09 5.96 -1.71
N ASP A 110 6.54 6.27 -2.93
CA ASP A 110 7.85 5.82 -3.41
C ASP A 110 9.00 6.39 -2.54
N GLN A 111 8.87 7.63 -2.04
CA GLN A 111 9.81 8.24 -1.08
C GLN A 111 9.81 7.53 0.27
N GLY A 112 8.64 7.24 0.83
CA GLY A 112 8.55 6.52 2.10
C GLY A 112 9.14 5.11 2.03
N VAL A 113 8.97 4.41 0.91
CA VAL A 113 9.61 3.10 0.68
C VAL A 113 11.13 3.24 0.56
N ALA A 114 11.63 4.28 -0.11
CA ALA A 114 13.07 4.55 -0.21
C ALA A 114 13.69 4.90 1.15
N GLU A 115 13.01 5.75 1.93
CA GLU A 115 13.40 6.11 3.31
C GLU A 115 13.47 4.88 4.20
N LEU A 116 12.45 4.01 4.18
CA LEU A 116 12.45 2.76 4.94
C LEU A 116 13.52 1.76 4.46
N THR A 117 13.80 1.73 3.16
CA THR A 117 14.90 0.88 2.62
C THR A 117 16.26 1.33 3.14
N ALA A 118 16.46 2.63 3.34
CA ALA A 118 17.69 3.15 3.91
C ALA A 118 17.78 2.93 5.43
N LEU A 119 16.68 3.11 6.16
CA LEU A 119 16.65 3.03 7.62
C LEU A 119 16.56 1.59 8.16
N GLU A 120 15.76 0.74 7.52
CA GLU A 120 15.43 -0.61 8.00
C GLU A 120 15.63 -1.67 6.91
N PRO A 121 16.83 -1.77 6.29
CA PRO A 121 17.06 -2.63 5.13
C PRO A 121 16.77 -4.11 5.40
N ALA A 122 17.05 -4.58 6.63
CA ALA A 122 16.79 -5.95 7.04
C ALA A 122 15.28 -6.25 7.12
N LEU A 123 14.48 -5.34 7.68
CA LEU A 123 13.03 -5.51 7.80
C LEU A 123 12.32 -5.40 6.45
N MET A 124 12.89 -4.64 5.50
CA MET A 124 12.35 -4.54 4.15
C MET A 124 12.33 -5.88 3.39
N ALA A 125 13.04 -6.91 3.86
CA ALA A 125 12.86 -8.29 3.37
C ALA A 125 11.41 -8.78 3.55
N ASN A 126 10.70 -8.29 4.57
CA ASN A 126 9.30 -8.64 4.84
C ASN A 126 8.32 -7.92 3.90
N GLU A 127 8.71 -6.87 3.17
CA GLU A 127 7.77 -6.06 2.38
C GLU A 127 6.99 -6.89 1.34
N GLY A 128 7.59 -7.98 0.83
CA GLY A 128 6.99 -8.86 -0.17
C GLY A 128 7.14 -8.29 -1.58
N LYS A 129 8.38 -8.17 -2.06
CA LYS A 129 8.75 -7.51 -3.33
C LYS A 129 8.47 -8.35 -4.59
N ASP A 130 7.28 -8.94 -4.68
CA ASP A 130 6.86 -9.60 -5.92
C ASP A 130 6.43 -8.56 -6.95
N SER A 131 7.41 -8.05 -7.68
CA SER A 131 7.15 -7.24 -8.86
C SER A 131 6.41 -8.10 -9.89
N PRO A 132 5.30 -7.61 -10.49
CA PRO A 132 4.58 -8.38 -11.50
C PRO A 132 5.50 -8.77 -12.66
N SER A 133 5.40 -10.02 -13.13
CA SER A 133 6.15 -10.48 -14.29
C SER A 133 5.78 -9.70 -15.56
N ARG A 134 6.70 -9.66 -16.54
CA ARG A 134 6.43 -8.98 -17.83
C ARG A 134 5.20 -9.56 -18.53
N GLY A 135 5.01 -10.88 -18.50
CA GLY A 135 3.84 -11.55 -19.07
C GLY A 135 2.54 -11.14 -18.37
N TRP A 136 2.57 -10.98 -17.04
CA TRP A 136 1.42 -10.45 -16.29
C TRP A 136 1.08 -9.01 -16.74
N LEU A 137 2.09 -8.15 -16.90
CA LEU A 137 1.89 -6.77 -17.36
C LEU A 137 1.26 -6.71 -18.76
N ILE A 138 1.77 -7.49 -19.72
CA ILE A 138 1.23 -7.55 -21.08
C ILE A 138 -0.23 -8.02 -21.06
N ARG A 139 -0.53 -9.08 -20.31
CA ARG A 139 -1.91 -9.58 -20.18
C ARG A 139 -2.85 -8.52 -19.61
N ARG A 140 -2.40 -7.73 -18.64
CA ARG A 140 -3.21 -6.66 -18.04
C ARG A 140 -3.37 -5.46 -18.97
N MET A 141 -2.34 -5.12 -19.74
CA MET A 141 -2.39 -4.09 -20.77
C MET A 141 -3.45 -4.43 -21.83
N VAL A 142 -3.48 -5.67 -22.32
CA VAL A 142 -4.48 -6.11 -23.33
C VAL A 142 -5.89 -6.12 -22.74
N ALA A 143 -6.05 -6.54 -21.48
CA ALA A 143 -7.36 -6.64 -20.85
C ALA A 143 -8.00 -5.28 -20.51
N ASP A 144 -7.22 -4.26 -20.19
CA ASP A 144 -7.71 -2.89 -19.90
C ASP A 144 -6.65 -1.85 -20.30
N PRO A 145 -6.54 -1.52 -21.60
CA PRO A 145 -5.49 -0.63 -22.10
C PRO A 145 -5.59 0.79 -21.54
N VAL A 146 -6.82 1.26 -21.27
CA VAL A 146 -7.05 2.58 -20.68
C VAL A 146 -6.53 2.63 -19.24
N ALA A 147 -6.85 1.64 -18.41
CA ALA A 147 -6.35 1.59 -17.04
C ALA A 147 -4.82 1.45 -16.99
N PHE A 148 -4.26 0.62 -17.87
CA PHE A 148 -2.80 0.49 -18.01
C PHE A 148 -2.13 1.80 -18.42
N ALA A 149 -2.68 2.50 -19.41
CA ALA A 149 -2.14 3.78 -19.89
C ALA A 149 -2.17 4.84 -18.78
N VAL A 150 -3.30 4.99 -18.07
CA VAL A 150 -3.43 5.94 -16.96
C VAL A 150 -2.46 5.61 -15.82
N TYR A 151 -2.38 4.34 -15.41
CA TYR A 151 -1.45 3.91 -14.37
C TYR A 151 0.02 4.19 -14.77
N THR A 152 0.37 3.86 -16.01
CA THR A 152 1.72 4.08 -16.54
C THR A 152 2.05 5.57 -16.65
N ALA A 153 1.10 6.40 -17.08
CA ALA A 153 1.27 7.86 -17.14
C ALA A 153 1.54 8.45 -15.74
N VAL A 154 0.80 8.02 -14.71
CA VAL A 154 1.08 8.42 -13.32
C VAL A 154 2.48 7.98 -12.90
N LYS A 155 2.86 6.72 -13.15
CA LYS A 155 4.19 6.19 -12.81
C LYS A 155 5.33 6.93 -13.52
N LEU A 156 5.15 7.28 -14.79
CA LEU A 156 6.13 8.06 -15.55
C LEU A 156 6.23 9.49 -15.02
N ALA A 157 5.10 10.15 -14.75
CA ALA A 157 5.09 11.50 -14.18
C ALA A 157 5.74 11.58 -12.79
N VAL A 158 5.62 10.52 -11.97
CA VAL A 158 6.34 10.41 -10.70
C VAL A 158 7.86 10.40 -10.94
N ARG A 159 8.34 9.60 -11.90
CA ARG A 159 9.77 9.49 -12.23
C ARG A 159 10.35 10.74 -12.88
N LEU A 160 9.60 11.38 -13.77
CA LEU A 160 10.05 12.55 -14.54
C LEU A 160 9.96 13.85 -13.74
N GLY A 161 9.01 13.94 -12.80
CA GLY A 161 8.58 15.22 -12.24
C GLY A 161 9.40 15.80 -11.08
N GLY A 162 10.65 15.37 -10.85
CA GLY A 162 11.70 16.08 -10.08
C GLY A 162 11.47 16.44 -8.59
N ARG A 163 12.57 16.33 -7.80
CA ARG A 163 12.78 16.64 -6.36
C ARG A 163 11.83 15.98 -5.35
N ASP A 164 12.42 15.62 -4.21
CA ASP A 164 11.69 14.98 -3.13
C ASP A 164 10.70 15.92 -2.46
N GLN A 165 9.56 15.37 -1.99
CA GLN A 165 8.56 16.18 -1.30
C GLN A 165 8.97 16.27 0.17
N SER A 166 9.27 17.48 0.64
CA SER A 166 9.46 17.74 2.06
C SER A 166 8.11 18.04 2.75
N GLY A 167 7.92 17.51 3.96
CA GLY A 167 6.76 17.83 4.82
C GLY A 167 5.57 16.86 4.70
N TRP A 168 4.70 16.88 5.72
CA TRP A 168 3.50 16.04 5.82
C TRP A 168 2.35 16.60 4.96
N VAL A 169 1.87 15.82 3.97
CA VAL A 169 0.80 16.25 3.04
C VAL A 169 -0.45 15.41 3.30
N ARG A 170 -1.53 16.03 3.82
CA ARG A 170 -2.86 15.39 3.83
C ARG A 170 -3.40 15.30 2.41
N GLY A 171 -3.85 14.12 1.99
CA GLY A 171 -4.73 13.97 0.84
C GLY A 171 -6.10 14.53 1.21
N ARG A 172 -6.39 15.76 0.78
CA ARG A 172 -7.75 16.32 0.74
C ARG A 172 -8.10 16.64 -0.71
#